data_AF-A0A848W8W0-F1
#
_entry.id   AF-A0A848W8W0-F1
#
_cell.length_a   1.000
_cell.length_b   1.000
_cell.length_c   1.000
_cell.angle_alpha   90.00
_cell.angle_beta   90.00
_cell.angle_gamma   90.00
#
_symmetry.space_group_name_H-M   'P 1'
#
loop_
_entity.id
_entity.type
_entity.pdbx_description
1 polymer ?
#
loop_
_entity_poly.entity_id
_entity_poly.type
_entity_poly.pdbx_seq_one_letter_code
_entity_poly.pdbx_strand_id
1 'polypeptide(L)' 'MLKLTNPDTLYAPPSNYSHIVEVPGGSRMAFISGQVGARPDGSCPEDFAEQVEQTLKNL' A
#
# COMPACT_ATOMS: atom_id res chain seq x y z
N MET A 1 -20.72 -4.25 -3.27
CA MET A 1 -20.16 -2.94 -2.85
C MET A 1 -18.64 -3.05 -2.83
N LEU A 2 -17.92 -1.99 -3.24
CA LEU A 2 -16.46 -1.94 -3.13
C LEU A 2 -16.04 -2.08 -1.66
N LYS A 3 -14.97 -2.84 -1.38
CA LYS A 3 -14.40 -2.94 -0.03
C LYS A 3 -13.02 -2.30 -0.02
N LEU A 4 -12.87 -1.25 0.78
CA LEU A 4 -11.62 -0.51 0.96
C LEU A 4 -10.89 -1.04 2.19
N THR A 5 -9.58 -1.27 2.07
CA THR A 5 -8.74 -1.77 3.17
C THR A 5 -7.44 -0.99 3.26
N ASN A 6 -7.07 -0.58 4.48
CA ASN A 6 -5.78 0.00 4.83
C ASN A 6 -5.14 -0.87 5.93
N PRO A 7 -4.17 -1.75 5.61
CA PRO A 7 -3.46 -2.54 6.60
C PRO A 7 -2.75 -1.67 7.63
N ASP A 8 -2.76 -2.08 8.90
CA ASP A 8 -2.02 -1.44 9.99
C ASP A 8 -0.50 -1.66 9.90
N THR A 9 -0.08 -2.63 9.07
CA THR A 9 1.31 -2.87 8.70
C THR A 9 1.86 -1.85 7.70
N LEU A 10 1.03 -0.97 7.14
CA LEU A 10 1.44 0.09 6.22
C LEU A 10 1.29 1.45 6.87
N TYR A 11 2.14 2.40 6.46
CA TYR A 11 1.91 3.80 6.80
C TYR A 11 0.55 4.26 6.25
N ALA A 12 -0.16 5.09 7.02
CA ALA A 12 -1.48 5.56 6.62
C ALA A 12 -1.42 6.32 5.27
N PRO A 13 -2.44 6.17 4.39
CA PRO A 13 -2.49 6.91 3.14
C PRO A 13 -2.34 8.43 3.39
N PRO A 14 -1.35 9.12 2.80
CA PRO A 14 -1.09 10.54 3.05
C PRO A 14 -2.10 11.49 2.39
N SER A 15 -3.04 10.96 1.60
CA SER A 15 -4.06 11.73 0.87
C SER A 15 -5.36 10.92 0.80
N ASN A 16 -6.35 11.42 0.06
CA ASN A 16 -7.69 10.84 -0.01
C ASN A 16 -7.77 9.60 -0.93
N TYR A 17 -7.15 8.49 -0.50
CA TYR A 17 -7.21 7.19 -1.16
C TYR A 17 -7.14 6.03 -0.15
N SER A 18 -7.28 4.78 -0.62
CA SER A 18 -7.05 3.56 0.19
C SER A 18 -5.98 2.69 -0.45
N HIS A 19 -5.23 1.95 0.36
CA HIS A 19 -4.17 1.06 -0.14
C HIS A 19 -4.72 -0.04 -1.03
N ILE A 20 -5.88 -0.60 -0.68
CA ILE A 20 -6.49 -1.71 -1.41
C ILE A 20 -7.99 -1.43 -1.64
N VAL A 21 -8.47 -1.72 -2.85
CA VAL A 21 -9.90 -1.89 -3.13
C VAL A 21 -10.17 -3.29 -3.69
N GLU A 22 -11.07 -4.02 -3.04
CA GLU A 22 -11.63 -5.28 -3.55
C GLU A 22 -12.94 -4.98 -4.31
N VAL A 23 -13.05 -5.45 -5.55
CA VAL A 23 -14.25 -5.28 -6.41
C VAL A 23 -15.06 -6.58 -6.44
N PRO A 24 -16.35 -6.58 -6.05
CA PRO A 24 -17.18 -7.77 -6.12
C PRO A 24 -17.80 -7.99 -7.51
N GLY A 25 -17.94 -9.26 -7.92
CA GLY A 25 -18.70 -9.71 -9.10
C GLY A 25 -17.84 -10.17 -10.28
N GLY A 26 -18.23 -11.29 -10.92
CA GLY A 26 -17.62 -11.83 -12.16
C GLY A 26 -16.22 -12.45 -12.02
N SER A 27 -15.33 -11.80 -11.28
CA SER A 27 -14.01 -12.30 -10.88
C SER A 27 -13.56 -11.56 -9.61
N ARG A 28 -12.87 -12.23 -8.68
CA ARG A 28 -12.37 -11.59 -7.45
C ARG A 28 -11.11 -10.78 -7.81
N MET A 29 -11.25 -9.47 -7.94
CA MET A 29 -10.13 -8.55 -8.21
C MET A 29 -9.81 -7.69 -7.00
N ALA A 30 -8.52 -7.48 -6.76
CA ALA A 30 -7.99 -6.49 -5.85
C ALA A 30 -7.11 -5.51 -6.63
N PHE A 31 -7.31 -4.21 -6.41
CA PHE A 31 -6.46 -3.16 -6.94
C PHE A 31 -5.66 -2.59 -5.77
N ILE A 32 -4.34 -2.59 -5.92
CA ILE A 32 -3.40 -2.11 -4.92
C ILE A 32 -2.86 -0.77 -5.42
N SER A 33 -2.92 0.26 -4.58
CA SER A 33 -2.32 1.56 -4.86
C SER A 33 -0.80 1.43 -5.00
N GLY A 34 -0.17 2.36 -5.72
CA GLY A 34 1.28 2.40 -5.82
C GLY A 34 1.93 2.44 -4.43
N GLN A 35 2.80 1.47 -4.16
CA GLN A 35 3.56 1.42 -2.90
C GLN A 35 4.86 2.21 -3.04
N VAL A 36 5.28 2.80 -1.93
CA VAL A 36 6.53 3.57 -1.81
C VAL A 36 7.36 3.01 -0.66
N GLY A 37 8.63 3.39 -0.57
CA GLY A 37 9.59 2.90 0.44
C GLY A 37 9.35 3.40 1.87
N ALA A 38 8.13 3.81 2.22
CA ALA A 38 7.78 4.23 3.57
C ALA A 38 7.67 3.01 4.51
N ARG A 39 8.30 3.09 5.68
CA ARG A 39 8.13 2.14 6.78
C ARG A 39 6.78 2.38 7.49
N PRO A 40 6.30 1.43 8.33
CA PRO A 40 5.04 1.60 9.04
C PRO A 40 4.98 2.86 9.93
N ASP A 41 6.13 3.34 10.42
CA ASP A 41 6.27 4.56 11.20
C ASP A 41 6.28 5.85 10.36
N GLY A 42 6.20 5.74 9.02
CA GLY A 42 6.24 6.86 8.08
C GLY A 42 7.65 7.31 7.68
N SER A 43 8.71 6.74 8.26
CA SER A 43 10.08 7.03 7.84
C SER A 43 10.40 6.38 6.49
N CYS A 44 11.35 6.96 5.75
CA CYS A 44 11.82 6.43 4.47
C CYS A 44 13.35 6.23 4.56
N PRO A 45 13.91 5.08 4.14
CA PRO A 45 15.35 4.91 4.03
C PRO A 45 15.99 5.96 3.13
N GLU A 46 17.25 6.33 3.40
CA GLU A 46 18.00 7.24 2.53
C GLU A 46 18.57 6.52 1.30
N ASP A 47 18.97 5.26 1.45
CA ASP A 47 19.52 4.46 0.35
C ASP A 47 18.44 3.99 -0.63
N PHE A 48 18.74 4.07 -1.92
CA PHE A 48 17.79 3.72 -2.98
C PHE A 48 17.46 2.22 -2.99
N ALA A 49 18.43 1.33 -2.78
CA ALA A 49 18.17 -0.09 -2.77
C ALA A 49 17.29 -0.46 -1.56
N GLU A 50 17.51 0.17 -0.42
CA GLU A 50 16.64 0.01 0.76
C GLU A 50 15.22 0.54 0.51
N GLN A 51 15.05 1.65 -0.21
CA GLN A 51 13.73 2.15 -0.59
C GLN A 51 13.00 1.17 -1.51
N VAL A 52 13.70 0.55 -2.47
CA VAL A 52 13.15 -0.47 -3.36
C VAL A 52 12.75 -1.71 -2.56
N GLU A 53 13.61 -2.19 -1.67
CA GLU A 53 13.31 -3.32 -0.80
C GLU A 53 12.08 -3.04 0.08
N GLN A 54 12.01 -1.85 0.69
CA GLN A 54 10.86 -1.46 1.51
C GLN A 54 9.58 -1.34 0.68
N THR A 55 9.67 -0.81 -0.54
CA THR A 55 8.53 -0.74 -1.46
C THR A 55 7.97 -2.12 -1.77
N LEU A 56 8.84 -3.11 -1.99
CA LEU A 56 8.44 -4.50 -2.22
C LEU A 56 7.89 -5.17 -0.96
N LYS A 57 8.39 -4.83 0.23
CA LYS A 57 7.83 -5.30 1.52
C LYS A 57 6.43 -4.78 1.77
N ASN A 58 6.08 -3.62 1.21
CA ASN A 58 4.77 -3.00 1.36
C ASN A 58 3.71 -3.58 0.41
N LEU A 59 4.11 -4.38 -0.60
CA LEU A 59 3.24 -4.97 -1.61
C LEU A 59 2.83 -6.40 -1.25
#